data_AF-A0A1A8NXE1-F1
#
_entry.id   AF-A0A1A8NXE1-F1
#
_cell.length_a   1.000
_cell.length_b   1.000
_cell.length_c   1.000
_cell.angle_alpha   90.00
_cell.angle_beta   90.00
_cell.angle_gamma   90.00
#
_symmetry.space_group_name_H-M   'P 1'
#
loop_
_entity.id
_entity.type
_entity.pdbx_description
1 polymer ?
#
loop_
_entity_poly.entity_id
_entity_poly.type
_entity_poly.pdbx_seq_one_letter_code
_entity_poly.pdbx_strand_id
1 'polypeptide(L)'
;DLEEDPLFGDDPSPDTRLSGSDWLSSSPPLSPDHSRSDGKTEVHKIVNSFLCLVPDEAKSSYQVEGTGYDTYLRDAHRQFRDYCGVCQRWDWRGNPKPLEKCNLDLPFFEGHFLKVLFDRMGRILDQPYDVNLQVTSVLSKLSLLPHPHLHEYLLDPYINLAPGCRSLFSVIVRVVGDLMLRIHRIPDFTPKLLLVRKRLLGLEPEGITVDHTTLLEGVIVLEEFCKELAAVAFVKYHAAAASSSP
;
A
#
# COMPACT_ATOMS: atom_id res chain seq x y z
N ASP A 1 -21.14 -8.33 54.71
CA ASP A 1 -21.29 -9.05 53.44
C ASP A 1 -20.04 -8.76 52.60
N LEU A 2 -18.84 -9.30 52.86
CA LEU A 2 -18.41 -10.68 53.15
C LEU A 2 -18.98 -11.69 52.17
N GLU A 3 -18.21 -11.99 51.13
CA GLU A 3 -18.06 -13.35 50.60
C GLU A 3 -16.64 -13.49 50.04
N GLU A 4 -15.82 -14.17 50.84
CA GLU A 4 -14.45 -14.57 50.55
C GLU A 4 -14.47 -15.75 49.57
N ASP A 5 -13.57 -15.72 48.58
CA ASP A 5 -13.38 -16.75 47.56
C ASP A 5 -12.50 -17.89 48.13
N PRO A 6 -12.99 -19.13 48.24
CA PRO A 6 -12.20 -20.24 48.77
C PRO A 6 -12.08 -21.35 47.71
N LEU A 7 -10.88 -21.54 47.18
CA LEU A 7 -10.07 -22.77 47.24
C LEU A 7 -9.18 -22.94 46.00
N PHE A 8 -7.88 -22.70 46.22
CA PHE A 8 -6.88 -23.59 45.65
C PHE A 8 -7.04 -24.97 46.32
N GLY A 9 -7.16 -26.02 45.53
CA GLY A 9 -7.18 -27.40 45.98
C GLY A 9 -6.51 -28.30 44.93
N ASP A 10 -5.24 -28.61 45.19
CA ASP A 10 -4.48 -29.84 44.93
C ASP A 10 -4.65 -30.65 43.61
N ASP A 11 -3.55 -30.70 42.84
CA ASP A 11 -3.12 -31.77 41.91
C ASP A 11 -2.72 -33.04 42.73
N PRO A 12 -2.47 -34.28 42.21
CA PRO A 12 -2.29 -34.72 40.82
C PRO A 12 -2.84 -36.13 40.43
N SER A 13 -3.06 -36.38 39.13
CA SER A 13 -2.66 -37.67 38.49
C SER A 13 -2.80 -37.69 36.96
N PRO A 14 -1.94 -38.48 36.28
CA PRO A 14 -1.71 -38.40 34.84
C PRO A 14 -2.59 -39.41 34.11
N ASP A 15 -3.27 -38.99 33.03
CA ASP A 15 -3.52 -39.83 31.84
C ASP A 15 -4.48 -39.13 30.87
N THR A 16 -4.00 -38.10 30.20
CA THR A 16 -4.53 -37.78 28.87
C THR A 16 -3.43 -37.18 28.00
N ARG A 17 -2.54 -38.04 27.49
CA ARG A 17 -1.69 -37.68 26.34
C ARG A 17 -2.58 -37.57 25.10
N LEU A 18 -3.24 -36.42 24.94
CA LEU A 18 -3.80 -36.03 23.66
C LEU A 18 -2.64 -35.59 22.77
N SER A 19 -2.41 -36.37 21.71
CA SER A 19 -1.57 -36.01 20.57
C SER A 19 -1.90 -34.58 20.13
N GLY A 20 -0.99 -33.65 20.41
CA GLY A 20 -1.01 -32.29 19.90
C GLY A 20 0.32 -32.03 19.21
N SER A 21 0.48 -32.55 17.99
CA SER A 21 1.70 -32.36 17.21
C SER A 21 1.44 -32.10 15.73
N ASP A 22 0.27 -31.53 15.39
CA ASP A 22 -0.09 -31.20 13.99
C ASP A 22 -0.19 -29.68 13.71
N TRP A 23 0.00 -28.82 14.72
CA TRP A 23 -0.14 -27.37 14.53
C TRP A 23 1.10 -26.66 13.97
N LEU A 24 2.26 -27.33 13.92
CA LEU A 24 3.53 -26.72 13.49
C LEU A 24 3.86 -26.95 12.01
N SER A 25 2.97 -27.59 11.24
CA SER A 25 3.26 -28.00 9.85
C SER A 25 2.36 -27.38 8.78
N SER A 26 1.40 -26.54 9.17
CA SER A 26 0.44 -25.99 8.22
C SER A 26 0.96 -24.68 7.63
N SER A 27 1.47 -24.75 6.40
CA SER A 27 1.50 -23.58 5.51
C SER A 27 0.13 -22.89 5.57
N PRO A 28 0.05 -21.54 5.44
CA PRO A 28 -1.24 -20.89 5.34
C PRO A 28 -2.07 -21.58 4.25
N PRO A 29 -3.36 -21.86 4.49
CA PRO A 29 -4.20 -22.47 3.49
C PRO A 29 -4.10 -21.64 2.21
N LEU A 30 -3.95 -22.32 1.06
CA LEU A 30 -4.10 -21.68 -0.25
C LEU A 30 -5.40 -20.88 -0.19
N SER A 31 -5.30 -19.57 -0.48
CA SER A 31 -6.46 -18.69 -0.55
C SER A 31 -7.57 -19.40 -1.33
N PRO A 32 -8.81 -19.40 -0.85
CA PRO A 32 -9.91 -19.99 -1.61
C PRO A 32 -9.91 -19.35 -2.99
N ASP A 33 -9.93 -20.19 -4.02
CA ASP A 33 -10.09 -19.80 -5.42
C ASP A 33 -11.13 -18.67 -5.45
N HIS A 34 -10.70 -17.45 -5.77
CA HIS A 34 -11.58 -16.28 -5.74
C HIS A 34 -12.78 -16.63 -6.63
N SER A 35 -13.94 -16.84 -6.01
CA SER A 35 -15.21 -17.08 -6.71
C SER A 35 -15.29 -16.05 -7.82
N ARG A 36 -15.32 -16.48 -9.09
CA ARG A 36 -15.20 -15.63 -10.28
C ARG A 36 -16.06 -14.37 -10.13
N SER A 37 -15.45 -13.32 -9.59
CA SER A 37 -15.98 -11.98 -9.53
C SER A 37 -15.85 -11.47 -10.96
N ASP A 38 -16.90 -10.81 -11.47
CA ASP A 38 -16.82 -10.15 -12.77
C ASP A 38 -15.58 -9.25 -12.75
N GLY A 39 -14.60 -9.51 -13.62
CA GLY A 39 -13.27 -8.91 -13.52
C GLY A 39 -13.30 -7.38 -13.53
N LYS A 40 -14.34 -6.79 -14.12
CA LYS A 40 -14.62 -5.35 -14.05
C LYS A 40 -14.87 -4.84 -12.64
N THR A 41 -15.50 -5.64 -11.79
CA THR A 41 -15.74 -5.31 -10.38
C THR A 41 -14.46 -5.43 -9.55
N GLU A 42 -13.56 -6.35 -9.89
CA GLU A 42 -12.32 -6.56 -9.14
C GLU A 42 -11.31 -5.43 -9.36
N VAL A 43 -11.12 -4.99 -10.60
CA VAL A 43 -10.26 -3.82 -10.88
C VAL A 43 -10.81 -2.56 -10.22
N HIS A 44 -12.14 -2.38 -10.20
CA HIS A 44 -12.75 -1.23 -9.56
C HIS A 44 -12.52 -1.22 -8.04
N LYS A 45 -12.60 -2.38 -7.37
CA LYS A 45 -12.26 -2.51 -5.95
C LYS A 45 -10.81 -2.13 -5.67
N ILE A 46 -9.86 -2.64 -6.46
CA ILE A 46 -8.43 -2.32 -6.31
C ILE A 46 -8.19 -0.83 -6.52
N VAL A 47 -8.71 -0.26 -7.61
CA VAL A 47 -8.59 1.18 -7.90
C VAL A 47 -9.17 2.01 -6.76
N ASN A 48 -10.39 1.71 -6.33
CA ASN A 48 -11.04 2.44 -5.25
C ASN A 48 -10.32 2.28 -3.92
N SER A 49 -9.68 1.13 -3.67
CA SER A 49 -8.90 0.94 -2.44
C SER A 49 -7.84 2.04 -2.32
N PHE A 50 -7.11 2.37 -3.40
CA PHE A 50 -6.12 3.44 -3.40
C PHE A 50 -6.75 4.83 -3.39
N LEU A 51 -7.78 5.08 -4.22
CA LEU A 51 -8.43 6.40 -4.30
C LEU A 51 -9.12 6.83 -3.00
N CYS A 52 -9.54 5.86 -2.18
CA CYS A 52 -10.18 6.09 -0.89
C CYS A 52 -9.22 5.98 0.31
N LEU A 53 -7.92 5.75 0.10
CA LEU A 53 -6.95 5.66 1.21
C LEU A 53 -6.82 7.00 1.94
N VAL A 54 -6.66 8.09 1.20
CA VAL A 54 -6.57 9.42 1.81
C VAL A 54 -7.98 9.84 2.26
N PRO A 55 -8.17 10.36 3.48
CA PRO A 55 -9.46 10.81 3.98
C PRO A 55 -9.88 12.12 3.28
N ASP A 56 -11.18 12.38 3.20
CA ASP A 56 -11.72 13.50 2.42
C ASP A 56 -11.24 14.88 2.95
N GLU A 57 -11.02 15.01 4.25
CA GLU A 57 -10.48 16.24 4.88
C GLU A 57 -9.03 16.53 4.46
N ALA A 58 -8.32 15.49 4.00
CA ALA A 58 -6.94 15.56 3.50
C ALA A 58 -6.84 15.47 1.97
N LYS A 59 -7.97 15.41 1.26
CA LYS A 59 -7.99 15.56 -0.19
C LYS A 59 -8.14 17.02 -0.55
N SER A 60 -7.19 17.53 -1.31
CA SER A 60 -7.29 18.90 -1.84
C SER A 60 -7.44 18.93 -3.36
N SER A 61 -7.51 17.77 -4.04
CA SER A 61 -7.36 17.73 -5.49
C SER A 61 -8.63 18.19 -6.17
N TYR A 62 -9.80 17.85 -5.61
CA TYR A 62 -11.11 18.26 -6.13
C TYR A 62 -11.30 19.78 -6.23
N GLN A 63 -10.50 20.57 -5.50
CA GLN A 63 -10.55 22.03 -5.53
C GLN A 63 -9.64 22.64 -6.62
N VAL A 64 -8.98 21.79 -7.40
CA VAL A 64 -8.11 22.15 -8.53
C VAL A 64 -8.51 21.29 -9.74
N GLU A 65 -8.83 21.95 -10.86
CA GLU A 65 -9.25 21.23 -12.08
C GLU A 65 -8.13 20.32 -12.62
N GLY A 66 -8.52 19.21 -13.24
CA GLY A 66 -7.58 18.33 -13.95
C GLY A 66 -6.61 17.57 -13.03
N THR A 67 -7.05 17.19 -11.83
CA THR A 67 -6.22 16.45 -10.86
C THR A 67 -6.77 15.07 -10.51
N GLY A 68 -7.74 14.56 -11.28
CA GLY A 68 -8.24 13.20 -11.13
C GLY A 68 -7.20 12.15 -11.49
N TYR A 69 -7.40 10.90 -11.05
CA TYR A 69 -6.47 9.80 -11.36
C TYR A 69 -6.45 9.47 -12.86
N ASP A 70 -7.51 9.82 -13.60
CA ASP A 70 -7.61 9.67 -15.04
C ASP A 70 -6.50 10.41 -15.79
N THR A 71 -5.97 11.49 -15.21
CA THR A 71 -4.84 12.23 -15.77
C THR A 71 -3.55 11.42 -15.83
N TYR A 72 -3.40 10.42 -14.94
CA TYR A 72 -2.26 9.51 -14.89
C TYR A 72 -2.40 8.33 -15.85
N LEU A 73 -3.61 7.99 -16.32
CA LEU A 73 -3.86 6.77 -17.10
C LEU A 73 -3.05 6.70 -18.40
N ARG A 74 -2.97 7.83 -19.13
CA ARG A 74 -2.23 7.89 -20.40
C ARG A 74 -0.74 7.61 -20.21
N ASP A 75 -0.13 8.25 -19.21
CA ASP A 75 1.29 8.07 -18.93
C ASP A 75 1.58 6.70 -18.32
N ALA A 76 0.73 6.21 -17.42
CA ALA A 76 0.81 4.86 -16.86
C ALA A 76 0.76 3.80 -17.98
N HIS A 77 -0.16 3.95 -18.95
CA HIS A 77 -0.26 3.05 -20.10
C HIS A 77 0.97 3.08 -21.00
N ARG A 78 1.51 4.28 -21.30
CA ARG A 78 2.77 4.41 -22.07
C ARG A 78 3.92 3.74 -21.33
N GLN A 79 4.16 4.12 -20.08
CA GLN A 79 5.27 3.61 -19.30
C GLN A 79 5.18 2.10 -19.09
N PHE A 80 4.00 1.57 -18.77
CA PHE A 80 3.82 0.13 -18.61
C PHE A 80 4.18 -0.64 -19.86
N ARG A 81 3.76 -0.16 -21.04
CA ARG A 81 4.13 -0.76 -22.33
C ARG A 81 5.64 -0.74 -22.55
N ASP A 82 6.30 0.38 -22.25
CA ASP A 82 7.75 0.52 -22.39
C ASP A 82 8.49 -0.47 -21.45
N TYR A 83 8.05 -0.58 -20.19
CA TYR A 83 8.59 -1.54 -19.24
C TYR A 83 8.36 -2.99 -19.68
N CYS A 84 7.20 -3.32 -20.25
CA CYS A 84 6.98 -4.63 -20.87
C CYS A 84 8.02 -4.92 -21.95
N GLY A 85 8.29 -3.98 -22.85
CA GLY A 85 9.31 -4.14 -23.89
C GLY A 85 10.73 -4.30 -23.33
N VAL A 86 11.09 -3.56 -22.28
CA VAL A 86 12.39 -3.67 -21.61
C VAL A 86 12.55 -5.03 -20.90
N CYS A 87 11.53 -5.45 -20.16
CA CYS A 87 11.58 -6.66 -19.34
C CYS A 87 11.56 -7.96 -20.15
N GLN A 88 11.13 -7.92 -21.42
CA GLN A 88 11.23 -9.08 -22.33
C GLN A 88 12.65 -9.66 -22.41
N ARG A 89 13.67 -8.84 -22.19
CA ARG A 89 15.08 -9.26 -22.26
C ARG A 89 15.64 -9.79 -20.93
N TRP A 90 14.88 -9.69 -19.84
CA TRP A 90 15.40 -9.96 -18.50
C TRP A 90 15.27 -11.43 -18.08
N ASP A 91 14.80 -12.29 -18.98
CA ASP A 91 14.64 -13.75 -18.78
C ASP A 91 13.96 -14.10 -17.45
N TRP A 92 12.94 -13.31 -17.09
CA TRP A 92 12.17 -13.53 -15.88
C TRP A 92 11.44 -14.85 -15.96
N ARG A 93 11.40 -15.58 -14.84
CA ARG A 93 10.57 -16.78 -14.76
C ARG A 93 9.11 -16.36 -14.87
N GLY A 94 8.50 -16.65 -16.01
CA GLY A 94 7.10 -16.28 -16.30
C GLY A 94 6.08 -16.96 -15.38
N ASN A 95 6.47 -18.06 -14.74
CA ASN A 95 5.67 -18.75 -13.75
C ASN A 95 6.30 -18.61 -12.36
N PRO A 96 5.53 -18.22 -11.34
CA PRO A 96 5.96 -18.30 -9.95
C PRO A 96 6.53 -19.69 -9.67
N LYS A 97 7.71 -19.76 -9.03
CA LYS A 97 8.08 -21.04 -8.42
C LYS A 97 7.02 -21.35 -7.35
N PRO A 98 6.65 -22.63 -7.16
CA PRO A 98 5.92 -23.02 -5.96
C PRO A 98 6.67 -22.43 -4.76
N LEU A 99 5.95 -21.68 -3.91
CA LEU A 99 6.54 -21.12 -2.71
C LEU A 99 7.16 -22.27 -1.92
N GLU A 100 8.48 -22.21 -1.71
CA GLU A 100 9.13 -23.10 -0.75
C GLU A 100 8.42 -22.91 0.60
N LYS A 101 8.31 -23.98 1.40
CA LYS A 101 7.67 -23.88 2.72
C LYS A 101 8.35 -22.75 3.50
N CYS A 102 7.65 -21.64 3.70
CA CYS A 102 8.16 -20.50 4.43
C CYS A 102 8.42 -20.93 5.88
N ASN A 103 9.63 -20.66 6.39
CA ASN A 103 9.87 -20.77 7.81
C ASN A 103 9.19 -19.58 8.50
N LEU A 104 8.03 -19.82 9.12
CA LEU A 104 7.24 -18.80 9.81
C LEU A 104 7.89 -18.31 11.11
N ASP A 105 8.93 -19.00 11.61
CA ASP A 105 9.68 -18.60 12.80
C ASP A 105 10.71 -17.50 12.49
N LEU A 106 11.02 -17.27 11.21
CA LEU A 106 11.95 -16.22 10.78
C LEU A 106 11.18 -14.97 10.33
N PRO A 107 11.68 -13.77 10.67
CA PRO A 107 11.06 -12.53 10.19
C PRO A 107 11.15 -12.46 8.67
N PHE A 108 10.06 -12.02 8.05
CA PHE A 108 10.02 -11.83 6.60
C PHE A 108 11.09 -10.83 6.14
N PHE A 109 11.87 -11.24 5.15
CA PHE A 109 12.90 -10.40 4.55
C PHE A 109 12.45 -9.89 3.19
N GLU A 110 11.91 -8.68 3.18
CA GLU A 110 11.49 -7.97 1.94
C GLU A 110 12.67 -7.52 1.06
N GLY A 111 13.90 -7.64 1.56
CA GLY A 111 15.10 -7.14 0.90
C GLY A 111 15.48 -5.71 1.30
N HIS A 112 16.79 -5.42 1.32
CA HIS A 112 17.31 -4.12 1.78
C HIS A 112 16.75 -2.93 0.98
N PHE A 113 16.59 -3.09 -0.33
CA PHE A 113 16.11 -2.01 -1.19
C PHE A 113 14.65 -1.64 -0.91
N LEU A 114 13.75 -2.62 -0.88
CA LEU A 114 12.34 -2.39 -0.55
C LEU A 114 12.19 -1.92 0.90
N LYS A 115 12.99 -2.44 1.83
CA LYS A 115 13.03 -1.97 3.22
C LYS A 115 13.29 -0.47 3.30
N VAL A 116 14.31 0.02 2.61
CA VAL A 116 14.62 1.45 2.59
C VAL A 116 13.47 2.26 2.00
N LEU A 117 12.88 1.82 0.89
CA LEU A 117 11.76 2.53 0.26
C LEU A 117 10.53 2.58 1.18
N PHE A 118 10.20 1.47 1.85
CA PHE A 118 9.06 1.40 2.77
C PHE A 118 9.32 2.18 4.07
N ASP A 119 10.54 2.20 4.59
CA ASP A 119 10.92 3.02 5.74
C ASP A 119 10.87 4.52 5.43
N ARG A 120 11.09 4.89 4.16
CA ARG A 120 10.94 6.27 3.68
C ARG A 120 9.49 6.60 3.39
N MET A 121 8.74 5.70 2.77
CA MET A 121 7.31 5.88 2.54
C MET A 121 6.54 6.02 3.85
N GLY A 122 6.91 5.24 4.88
CA GLY A 122 6.36 5.35 6.23
C GLY A 122 6.64 6.69 6.93
N ARG A 123 7.56 7.51 6.40
CA ARG A 123 7.91 8.84 6.91
C ARG A 123 7.56 9.97 5.94
N ILE A 124 6.67 9.71 4.97
CA ILE A 124 6.29 10.70 3.95
C ILE A 124 5.78 12.02 4.55
N LEU A 125 5.18 12.00 5.74
CA LEU A 125 4.69 13.19 6.44
C LEU A 125 5.77 13.98 7.20
N ASP A 126 6.96 13.40 7.35
CA ASP A 126 8.03 13.88 8.24
C ASP A 126 9.37 14.06 7.51
N GLN A 127 9.36 14.05 6.17
CA GLN A 127 10.57 14.21 5.36
C GLN A 127 10.38 15.25 4.24
N PRO A 128 11.47 15.82 3.73
CA PRO A 128 11.41 16.87 2.71
C PRO A 128 10.63 16.47 1.45
N TYR A 129 9.95 17.45 0.84
CA TYR A 129 9.13 17.26 -0.37
C TYR A 129 9.89 16.61 -1.52
N ASP A 130 11.12 17.04 -1.79
CA ASP A 130 11.98 16.49 -2.84
C ASP A 130 12.32 15.01 -2.58
N VAL A 131 12.59 14.63 -1.33
CA VAL A 131 12.79 13.22 -0.95
C VAL A 131 11.52 12.41 -1.19
N ASN A 132 10.34 12.94 -0.84
CA ASN A 132 9.07 12.30 -1.10
C ASN A 132 8.86 12.02 -2.58
N LEU A 133 9.12 13.01 -3.45
CA LEU A 133 9.02 12.85 -4.90
C LEU A 133 9.93 11.73 -5.44
N GLN A 134 11.16 11.61 -4.92
CA GLN A 134 12.06 10.54 -5.34
C GLN A 134 11.57 9.17 -4.89
N VAL A 135 11.12 9.05 -3.64
CA VAL A 135 10.62 7.79 -3.07
C VAL A 135 9.41 7.28 -3.86
N THR A 136 8.43 8.16 -4.10
CA THR A 136 7.23 7.80 -4.86
C THR A 136 7.55 7.52 -6.33
N SER A 137 8.47 8.26 -6.95
CA SER A 137 8.93 7.97 -8.31
C SER A 137 9.55 6.58 -8.44
N VAL A 138 10.41 6.18 -7.49
CA VAL A 138 11.02 4.84 -7.52
C VAL A 138 9.97 3.76 -7.30
N LEU A 139 9.06 3.93 -6.33
CA LEU A 139 7.99 2.96 -6.07
C LEU A 139 7.02 2.84 -7.26
N SER A 140 6.67 3.95 -7.93
CA SER A 140 5.85 3.94 -9.14
C SER A 140 6.50 3.12 -10.27
N LYS A 141 7.81 3.34 -10.52
CA LYS A 141 8.58 2.56 -11.50
C LYS A 141 8.63 1.07 -11.17
N LEU A 142 8.78 0.71 -9.89
CA LEU A 142 8.72 -0.70 -9.46
C LEU A 142 7.33 -1.31 -9.68
N SER A 143 6.27 -0.55 -9.40
CA SER A 143 4.89 -0.96 -9.61
C SER A 143 4.56 -1.22 -11.10
N LEU A 144 5.24 -0.52 -12.01
CA LEU A 144 5.11 -0.70 -13.47
C LEU A 144 5.77 -2.00 -13.98
N LEU A 145 6.63 -2.65 -13.21
CA LEU A 145 7.29 -3.88 -13.65
C LEU A 145 6.26 -5.02 -13.88
N PRO A 146 6.28 -5.71 -15.04
CA PRO A 146 5.34 -6.78 -15.37
C PRO A 146 5.72 -8.10 -14.69
N HIS A 147 5.84 -8.11 -13.37
CA HIS A 147 6.19 -9.29 -12.58
C HIS A 147 5.07 -9.62 -11.56
N PRO A 148 4.56 -10.87 -11.52
CA PRO A 148 3.44 -11.24 -10.65
C PRO A 148 3.67 -10.92 -9.16
N HIS A 149 4.83 -11.31 -8.61
CA HIS A 149 5.12 -11.06 -7.20
C HIS A 149 5.32 -9.58 -6.86
N LEU A 150 5.79 -8.76 -7.80
CA LEU A 150 5.89 -7.31 -7.57
C LEU A 150 4.52 -6.66 -7.64
N HIS A 151 3.65 -7.14 -8.54
CA HIS A 151 2.27 -6.71 -8.60
C HIS A 151 1.54 -7.02 -7.29
N GLU A 152 1.61 -8.26 -6.82
CA GLU A 152 1.02 -8.68 -5.55
C GLU A 152 1.56 -7.85 -4.37
N TYR A 153 2.88 -7.68 -4.28
CA TYR A 153 3.51 -7.03 -3.13
C TYR A 153 3.32 -5.50 -3.07
N LEU A 154 3.16 -4.83 -4.23
CA LEU A 154 3.06 -3.37 -4.32
C LEU A 154 1.66 -2.86 -4.62
N LEU A 155 0.82 -3.64 -5.30
CA LEU A 155 -0.45 -3.17 -5.86
C LEU A 155 -1.68 -3.95 -5.40
N ASP A 156 -1.52 -5.12 -4.77
CA ASP A 156 -2.67 -5.86 -4.23
C ASP A 156 -3.01 -5.39 -2.79
N PRO A 157 -4.14 -4.70 -2.59
CA PRO A 157 -4.57 -4.27 -1.26
C PRO A 157 -5.06 -5.43 -0.38
N TYR A 158 -5.32 -6.61 -0.96
CA TYR A 158 -5.92 -7.78 -0.30
C TYR A 158 -4.91 -8.91 -0.07
N ILE A 159 -3.62 -8.65 -0.30
CA ILE A 159 -2.55 -9.61 -0.02
C ILE A 159 -2.59 -10.06 1.45
N ASN A 160 -2.60 -11.37 1.67
CA ASN A 160 -2.56 -11.96 3.00
C ASN A 160 -1.15 -11.87 3.58
N LEU A 161 -0.95 -10.98 4.56
CA LEU A 161 0.34 -10.78 5.20
C LEU A 161 0.42 -11.56 6.52
N ALA A 162 1.55 -12.24 6.74
CA ALA A 162 1.88 -12.78 8.05
C ALA A 162 2.10 -11.63 9.07
N PRO A 163 1.94 -11.88 10.38
CA PRO A 163 2.19 -10.88 11.41
C PRO A 163 3.57 -10.22 11.26
N GLY A 164 3.64 -8.90 11.40
CA GLY A 164 4.87 -8.13 11.26
C GLY A 164 5.34 -7.88 9.82
N CYS A 165 4.73 -8.52 8.82
CA CYS A 165 5.01 -8.23 7.41
C CYS A 165 4.31 -6.96 6.96
N ARG A 166 4.83 -6.37 5.89
CA ARG A 166 4.26 -5.17 5.25
C ARG A 166 4.24 -5.35 3.73
N SER A 167 3.20 -4.84 3.11
CA SER A 167 3.10 -4.49 1.69
C SER A 167 3.10 -2.97 1.54
N LEU A 168 3.28 -2.46 0.31
CA LEU A 168 3.19 -1.02 0.04
C LEU A 168 1.85 -0.44 0.52
N PHE A 169 0.74 -1.13 0.21
CA PHE A 169 -0.59 -0.75 0.66
C PHE A 169 -0.66 -0.65 2.19
N SER A 170 -0.16 -1.65 2.91
CA SER A 170 -0.17 -1.65 4.38
C SER A 170 0.70 -0.54 4.99
N VAL A 171 1.77 -0.10 4.30
CA VAL A 171 2.60 1.03 4.73
C VAL A 171 1.80 2.31 4.60
N ILE A 172 1.13 2.51 3.46
CA ILE A 172 0.29 3.68 3.22
C ILE A 172 -0.88 3.75 4.22
N VAL A 173 -1.56 2.63 4.49
CA VAL A 173 -2.63 2.57 5.51
C VAL A 173 -2.12 3.05 6.88
N ARG A 174 -0.92 2.64 7.30
CA ARG A 174 -0.33 3.11 8.57
C ARG A 174 -0.04 4.61 8.55
N VAL A 175 0.50 5.12 7.44
CA VAL A 175 0.74 6.56 7.25
C VAL A 175 -0.56 7.36 7.34
N VAL A 176 -1.63 6.88 6.69
CA VAL A 176 -2.95 7.51 6.76
C VAL A 176 -3.50 7.49 8.19
N GLY A 177 -3.34 6.37 8.91
CA GLY A 177 -3.74 6.28 10.31
C GLY A 177 -3.03 7.33 11.19
N ASP A 178 -1.73 7.51 11.00
CA ASP A 178 -0.93 8.54 11.67
C ASP A 178 -1.35 9.96 11.26
N LEU A 179 -1.60 10.20 9.96
CA LEU A 179 -2.13 11.46 9.45
C LEU A 179 -3.44 11.85 10.17
N MET A 180 -4.39 10.91 10.30
CA MET A 180 -5.67 11.17 10.95
C MET A 180 -5.53 11.63 12.42
N LEU A 181 -4.54 11.11 13.14
CA LEU A 181 -4.24 11.54 14.51
C LEU A 181 -3.66 12.97 14.56
N ARG A 182 -2.96 13.39 13.51
CA ARG A 182 -2.29 14.69 13.42
C ARG A 182 -3.20 15.80 12.90
N ILE A 183 -4.11 15.52 11.95
CA ILE A 183 -5.01 16.52 11.34
C ILE A 183 -5.77 17.31 12.41
N HIS A 184 -6.33 16.62 13.42
CA HIS A 184 -7.13 17.23 14.48
C HIS A 184 -6.36 18.27 15.33
N ARG A 185 -5.02 18.26 15.29
CA ARG A 185 -4.17 19.18 16.04
C ARG A 185 -3.75 20.40 15.22
N ILE A 186 -4.08 20.44 13.93
CA ILE A 186 -3.69 21.50 13.02
C ILE A 186 -4.92 22.37 12.73
N PRO A 187 -4.99 23.60 13.27
CA PRO A 187 -6.09 24.51 12.95
C PRO A 187 -6.02 24.91 11.47
N ASP A 188 -7.19 25.06 10.85
CA ASP A 188 -7.36 25.42 9.43
C ASP A 188 -6.59 24.48 8.49
N PHE A 189 -6.57 23.18 8.79
CA PHE A 189 -5.83 22.18 8.03
C PHE A 189 -6.16 22.21 6.53
N THR A 190 -7.43 22.06 6.15
CA THR A 190 -7.84 21.99 4.73
C THR A 190 -7.51 23.29 3.97
N PRO A 191 -7.81 24.50 4.47
CA PRO A 191 -7.35 25.74 3.83
C PRO A 191 -5.83 25.83 3.65
N LYS A 192 -5.04 25.43 4.67
CA LYS A 192 -3.58 25.41 4.60
C LYS A 192 -3.07 24.41 3.56
N LEU A 193 -3.65 23.21 3.52
CA LEU A 193 -3.32 22.18 2.54
C LEU A 193 -3.55 22.68 1.12
N LEU A 194 -4.71 23.30 0.86
CA LEU A 194 -5.02 23.87 -0.44
C LEU A 194 -4.03 24.97 -0.84
N LEU A 195 -3.67 25.86 0.10
CA LEU A 195 -2.70 26.91 -0.15
C LEU A 195 -1.33 26.34 -0.52
N VAL A 196 -0.84 25.34 0.24
CA VAL A 196 0.44 24.66 -0.07
C VAL A 196 0.38 24.00 -1.44
N ARG A 197 -0.72 23.31 -1.79
CA ARG A 197 -0.89 22.74 -3.13
C ARG A 197 -0.79 23.79 -4.23
N LYS A 198 -1.49 24.92 -4.08
CA LYS A 198 -1.45 26.01 -5.08
C LYS A 198 -0.04 26.58 -5.25
N ARG A 199 0.73 26.69 -4.16
CA ARG A 199 2.14 27.10 -4.20
C ARG A 199 3.01 26.09 -4.94
N LEU A 200 2.87 24.79 -4.65
CA LEU A 200 3.59 23.73 -5.36
C LEU A 200 3.28 23.70 -6.87
N LEU A 201 2.07 24.10 -7.26
CA LEU A 201 1.65 24.25 -8.66
C LEU A 201 2.09 25.59 -9.30
N GLY A 202 2.73 26.48 -8.54
CA GLY A 202 3.11 27.82 -9.01
C GLY A 202 1.94 28.78 -9.22
N LEU A 203 0.75 28.46 -8.71
CA LEU A 203 -0.47 29.28 -8.83
C LEU A 203 -0.53 30.41 -7.79
N GLU A 204 0.19 30.25 -6.68
CA GLU A 204 0.30 31.23 -5.60
C GLU A 204 1.78 31.46 -5.30
N PRO A 205 2.20 32.71 -5.01
CA PRO A 205 3.58 33.00 -4.67
C PRO A 205 3.98 32.39 -3.32
N GLU A 206 5.28 32.23 -3.12
CA GLU A 206 5.90 31.96 -1.82
C GLU A 206 5.70 33.19 -0.91
N GLY A 207 4.54 33.24 -0.27
CA GLY A 207 4.14 34.32 0.64
C GLY A 207 4.40 33.96 2.11
N ILE A 208 3.41 34.27 2.96
CA ILE A 208 3.45 34.03 4.41
C ILE A 208 3.83 32.57 4.70
N THR A 209 4.72 32.38 5.69
CA THR A 209 5.12 31.08 6.21
C THR A 209 3.91 30.29 6.70
N VAL A 210 3.74 29.07 6.20
CA VAL A 210 2.67 28.17 6.63
C VAL A 210 3.25 27.18 7.63
N ASP A 211 2.70 27.13 8.83
CA ASP A 211 3.09 26.13 9.82
C ASP A 211 2.79 24.72 9.29
N HIS A 212 3.61 23.74 9.69
CA HIS A 212 3.49 22.34 9.27
C HIS A 212 3.65 22.09 7.77
N THR A 213 4.38 22.96 7.05
CA THR A 213 4.60 22.83 5.59
C THR A 213 5.06 21.43 5.17
N THR A 214 6.06 20.83 5.84
CA THR A 214 6.55 19.48 5.52
C THR A 214 5.45 18.41 5.56
N LEU A 215 4.57 18.47 6.56
CA LEU A 215 3.46 17.53 6.67
C LEU A 215 2.43 17.76 5.55
N LEU A 216 2.08 19.01 5.27
CA LEU A 216 1.11 19.37 4.23
C LEU A 216 1.60 18.95 2.83
N GLU A 217 2.88 19.17 2.53
CA GLU A 217 3.54 18.69 1.32
C GLU A 217 3.52 17.16 1.25
N GLY A 218 3.83 16.47 2.37
CA GLY A 218 3.76 15.02 2.47
C GLY A 218 2.35 14.46 2.18
N VAL A 219 1.30 15.12 2.68
CA VAL A 219 -0.10 14.76 2.41
C VAL A 219 -0.43 14.92 0.92
N ILE A 220 0.01 16.03 0.31
CA ILE A 220 -0.19 16.26 -1.13
C ILE A 220 0.50 15.17 -1.95
N VAL A 221 1.75 14.84 -1.65
CA VAL A 221 2.47 13.78 -2.38
C VAL A 221 1.81 12.42 -2.15
N LEU A 222 1.32 12.14 -0.95
CA LEU A 222 0.59 10.90 -0.65
C LEU A 222 -0.69 10.78 -1.50
N GLU A 223 -1.48 11.86 -1.59
CA GLU A 223 -2.69 11.93 -2.42
C GLU A 223 -2.37 11.71 -3.91
N GLU A 224 -1.35 12.38 -4.44
CA GLU A 224 -0.92 12.20 -5.82
C GLU A 224 -0.42 10.79 -6.10
N PHE A 225 0.36 10.22 -5.19
CA PHE A 225 0.90 8.87 -5.35
C PHE A 225 -0.19 7.79 -5.31
N CYS A 226 -1.22 7.93 -4.46
CA CYS A 226 -2.36 7.01 -4.46
C CYS A 226 -3.12 7.03 -5.79
N LYS A 227 -3.28 8.21 -6.41
CA LYS A 227 -3.87 8.32 -7.76
C LYS A 227 -3.01 7.67 -8.83
N GLU A 228 -1.69 7.84 -8.75
CA GLU A 228 -0.75 7.22 -9.68
C GLU A 228 -0.78 5.68 -9.55
N LEU A 229 -0.76 5.13 -8.33
CA LEU A 229 -0.88 3.69 -8.09
C LEU A 229 -2.20 3.13 -8.60
N ALA A 230 -3.31 3.84 -8.39
CA ALA A 230 -4.61 3.47 -8.93
C ALA A 230 -4.58 3.36 -10.47
N ALA A 231 -3.99 4.35 -11.15
CA ALA A 231 -3.83 4.34 -12.61
C ALA A 231 -2.95 3.18 -13.10
N VAL A 232 -1.83 2.91 -12.42
CA VAL A 232 -0.95 1.77 -12.74
C VAL A 232 -1.69 0.43 -12.55
N ALA A 233 -2.38 0.25 -11.43
CA ALA A 233 -3.15 -0.96 -11.16
C ALA A 233 -4.23 -1.20 -12.23
N PHE A 234 -4.98 -0.15 -12.60
CA PHE A 234 -5.98 -0.20 -13.65
C PHE A 234 -5.40 -0.64 -15.00
N VAL A 235 -4.31 0.00 -15.43
CA VAL A 235 -3.65 -0.31 -16.71
C VAL A 235 -3.14 -1.75 -16.75
N LYS A 236 -2.48 -2.22 -15.68
CA LYS A 236 -1.94 -3.58 -15.60
C LYS A 236 -3.05 -4.62 -15.66
N TYR A 237 -4.15 -4.38 -14.95
CA TYR A 237 -5.30 -5.26 -14.95
C TYR A 237 -5.88 -5.44 -16.38
N HIS A 238 -6.11 -4.34 -17.08
CA HIS A 238 -6.66 -4.40 -18.43
C HIS A 238 -5.70 -5.01 -19.46
N ALA A 239 -4.39 -4.80 -19.31
CA ALA A 239 -3.40 -5.45 -20.15
C ALA A 239 -3.37 -6.98 -19.95
N ALA A 240 -3.45 -7.44 -18.70
CA ALA A 240 -3.53 -8.87 -18.39
C ALA A 240 -4.81 -9.51 -18.97
N ALA A 241 -5.96 -8.85 -18.81
CA ALA A 241 -7.23 -9.31 -19.36
C ALA A 241 -7.20 -9.42 -20.90
N ALA A 242 -6.59 -8.44 -21.58
CA ALA A 242 -6.43 -8.46 -23.04
C ALA A 242 -5.52 -9.61 -23.51
N SER A 243 -4.48 -9.96 -22.75
CA SER A 243 -3.60 -11.10 -23.06
C SER A 243 -4.24 -12.48 -22.81
N SER A 244 -5.33 -12.53 -22.02
CA SER A 244 -6.04 -13.76 -21.66
C SER A 244 -7.26 -14.08 -22.56
N SER A 245 -7.60 -13.18 -23.48
CA SER A 245 -8.65 -13.43 -24.49
C SER A 245 -8.04 -14.19 -25.67
N PRO A 246 -8.60 -15.35 -26.08
CA PRO A 246 -8.05 -16.19 -27.14
C PRO A 246 -8.11 -15.55 -28.53
#